data_AF-A0A960I1T2-F1
#
_entry.id   AF-A0A960I1T2-F1
#
_cell.length_a   1.000
_cell.length_b   1.000
_cell.length_c   1.000
_cell.angle_alpha   90.00
_cell.angle_beta   90.00
_cell.angle_gamma   90.00
#
_symmetry.space_group_name_H-M   'P 1'
#
loop_
_entity.id
_entity.type
_entity.pdbx_description
1 polymer ?
#
loop_
_entity_poly.entity_id
_entity_poly.type
_entity_poly.pdbx_seq_one_letter_code
_entity_poly.pdbx_strand_id
1 'polypeptide(L)'
;YDQWVNHEIPFNDPKIVAAVDTVGEIVKNDDFVVGGAESIPSTSFQESPLGLLDGSCYMHRQANFIGNQFPDGTTKGPDGQVNAFYLPVMNAGDPQVMLGGGEVIAAFNDRPEVELVAKYLTSSDYANNRLKAGNWLTPNKNADISLITDPLEQQFAQMLVSSDVFRFDGSDMMPGPVGAGSFWSEMVEWVVGAKSTEDTLTAIEESWPS
;
A
#
# COMPACT_ATOMS: atom_id res chain seq x y z
N TYR A 1 13.76 -8.09 1.14
CA TYR A 1 12.31 -8.23 1.27
C TYR A 1 11.92 -9.66 1.59
N ASP A 2 12.08 -10.63 0.69
CA ASP A 2 11.59 -12.01 0.92
C ASP A 2 12.13 -12.64 2.21
N GLN A 3 13.44 -12.50 2.46
CA GLN A 3 14.06 -12.98 3.69
C GLN A 3 13.51 -12.32 4.96
N TRP A 4 13.07 -11.06 4.88
CA TRP A 4 12.57 -10.31 6.03
C TRP A 4 11.13 -10.71 6.37
N VAL A 5 10.25 -10.78 5.38
CA VAL A 5 8.85 -11.19 5.62
C VAL A 5 8.73 -12.66 6.01
N ASN A 6 9.65 -13.51 5.56
CA ASN A 6 9.74 -14.91 5.98
C ASN A 6 10.51 -15.11 7.31
N HIS A 7 11.00 -14.02 7.92
CA HIS A 7 11.82 -14.05 9.14
C HIS A 7 13.07 -14.94 9.05
N GLU A 8 13.67 -15.02 7.86
CA GLU A 8 15.01 -15.59 7.67
C GLU A 8 16.12 -14.63 8.13
N ILE A 9 15.81 -13.33 8.17
CA ILE A 9 16.62 -12.29 8.80
C ILE A 9 15.74 -11.51 9.79
N PRO A 10 16.28 -11.09 10.94
CA PRO A 10 15.51 -10.38 11.96
C PRO A 10 15.18 -8.95 11.54
N PHE A 11 14.22 -8.32 12.23
CA PHE A 11 13.85 -6.93 12.02
C PHE A 11 15.01 -5.96 12.25
N ASN A 12 15.89 -6.26 13.20
CA ASN A 12 17.07 -5.47 13.50
C ASN A 12 18.31 -5.90 12.68
N ASP A 13 18.13 -6.67 11.59
CA ASP A 13 19.21 -6.91 10.63
C ASP A 13 19.70 -5.57 10.05
N PRO A 14 21.03 -5.35 9.91
CA PRO A 14 21.58 -4.09 9.41
C PRO A 14 21.01 -3.64 8.06
N LYS A 15 20.56 -4.56 7.19
CA LYS A 15 19.92 -4.22 5.92
C LYS A 15 18.53 -3.63 6.09
N ILE A 16 17.80 -4.08 7.11
CA ILE A 16 16.46 -3.57 7.43
C ILE A 16 16.57 -2.22 8.12
N VAL A 17 17.51 -2.08 9.06
CA VAL A 17 17.87 -0.79 9.66
C VAL A 17 18.17 0.25 8.59
N ALA A 18 19.07 -0.07 7.64
CA ALA A 18 19.42 0.84 6.55
C ALA A 18 18.23 1.21 5.64
N ALA A 19 17.33 0.25 5.37
CA ALA A 19 16.13 0.53 4.58
C ALA A 19 15.16 1.47 5.31
N VAL A 20 14.96 1.26 6.62
CA VAL A 20 14.09 2.10 7.45
C VAL A 20 14.69 3.49 7.63
N ASP A 21 15.99 3.61 7.83
CA ASP A 21 16.68 4.90 7.88
C ASP A 21 16.54 5.67 6.57
N THR A 22 16.64 4.99 5.42
CA THR A 22 16.41 5.61 4.10
C THR A 22 14.99 6.16 3.96
N VAL A 23 13.98 5.46 4.49
CA VAL A 23 12.61 6.00 4.56
C VAL A 23 12.56 7.21 5.50
N GLY A 24 13.29 7.14 6.62
CA GLY A 24 13.41 8.20 7.62
C GLY A 24 13.93 9.52 7.05
N GLU A 25 14.84 9.48 6.07
CA GLU A 25 15.34 10.68 5.36
C GLU A 25 14.20 11.49 4.69
N ILE A 26 13.07 10.84 4.39
CA ILE A 26 11.89 11.47 3.80
C ILE A 26 10.85 11.78 4.88
N VAL A 27 10.37 10.75 5.60
CA VAL A 27 9.19 10.89 6.46
C VAL A 27 9.46 11.62 7.77
N LYS A 28 10.74 11.75 8.16
CA LYS A 28 11.15 12.51 9.35
C LYS A 28 11.71 13.90 9.00
N ASN A 29 11.63 14.29 7.73
CA ASN A 29 12.03 15.61 7.27
C ASN A 29 10.80 16.53 7.16
N ASP A 30 10.72 17.51 8.05
CA ASP A 30 9.58 18.44 8.11
C ASP A 30 9.39 19.28 6.84
N ASP A 31 10.45 19.46 6.02
CA ASP A 31 10.33 20.16 4.74
C ASP A 31 9.68 19.28 3.66
N PHE A 32 9.68 17.96 3.83
CA PHE A 32 9.12 17.01 2.87
C PHE A 32 7.72 16.51 3.25
N VAL A 33 7.26 16.81 4.48
CA VAL A 33 5.99 16.32 5.03
C VAL A 33 5.09 17.50 5.36
N VAL A 34 3.87 17.50 4.81
CA VAL A 34 2.89 18.55 5.11
C VAL A 34 2.55 18.53 6.60
N GLY A 35 2.82 19.64 7.28
CA GLY A 35 2.61 19.76 8.74
C GLY A 35 3.70 19.10 9.60
N GLY A 36 4.81 18.67 9.01
CA GLY A 36 5.92 18.03 9.72
C GLY A 36 5.70 16.54 10.01
N ALA A 37 6.75 15.84 10.42
CA ALA A 37 6.71 14.40 10.69
C ALA A 37 5.66 14.01 11.76
N GLU A 38 5.45 14.89 12.75
CA GLU A 38 4.43 14.71 13.80
C GLU A 38 2.99 14.68 13.26
N SER A 39 2.73 15.22 12.07
CA SER A 39 1.41 15.20 11.47
C SER A 39 1.03 13.83 10.92
N ILE A 40 2.01 12.98 10.57
CA ILE A 40 1.80 11.71 9.85
C ILE A 40 0.81 10.81 10.56
N PRO A 41 0.93 10.51 11.87
CA PRO A 41 0.00 9.59 12.53
C PRO A 41 -1.41 10.15 12.72
N SER A 42 -1.58 11.47 12.61
CA SER A 42 -2.85 12.16 12.87
C SER A 42 -3.61 12.56 11.60
N THR A 43 -2.93 12.56 10.44
CA THR A 43 -3.56 12.87 9.16
C THR A 43 -4.23 11.61 8.61
N SER A 44 -5.54 11.68 8.38
CA SER A 44 -6.29 10.54 7.83
C SER A 44 -5.94 10.29 6.36
N PHE A 45 -6.05 9.04 5.90
CA PHE A 45 -5.83 8.73 4.47
C PHE A 45 -6.87 9.39 3.55
N GLN A 46 -8.02 9.81 4.09
CA GLN A 46 -9.05 10.55 3.38
C GLN A 46 -8.59 11.99 3.08
N GLU A 47 -7.84 12.60 3.98
CA GLU A 47 -7.39 13.99 3.89
C GLU A 47 -6.00 14.10 3.25
N SER A 48 -5.13 13.11 3.47
CA SER A 48 -3.73 13.13 3.01
C SER A 48 -3.50 13.38 1.51
N PRO A 49 -4.38 12.98 0.56
CA PRO A 49 -4.15 13.26 -0.86
C PRO A 49 -4.64 14.65 -1.30
N LEU A 50 -5.43 15.35 -0.49
CA LEU A 50 -6.07 16.62 -0.90
C LEU A 50 -5.05 17.73 -1.16
N GLY A 51 -3.88 17.65 -0.51
CA GLY A 51 -2.79 18.59 -0.74
C GLY A 51 -2.25 18.60 -2.18
N LEU A 52 -2.51 17.55 -2.96
CA LEU A 52 -2.19 17.52 -4.39
C LEU A 52 -3.03 18.50 -5.21
N LEU A 53 -4.25 18.83 -4.74
CA LEU A 53 -5.18 19.69 -5.46
C LEU A 53 -4.97 21.18 -5.15
N ASP A 54 -4.55 21.50 -3.92
CA ASP A 54 -4.28 22.87 -3.49
C ASP A 54 -2.79 23.27 -3.61
N GLY A 55 -1.92 22.30 -3.90
CA GLY A 55 -0.49 22.50 -4.09
C GLY A 55 0.32 22.52 -2.80
N SER A 56 -0.27 22.16 -1.65
CA SER A 56 0.46 22.00 -0.39
C SER A 56 1.41 20.79 -0.39
N CYS A 57 1.17 19.78 -1.24
CA CYS A 57 2.15 18.73 -1.53
C CYS A 57 2.29 18.44 -3.03
N TYR A 58 3.47 17.99 -3.44
CA TYR A 58 3.76 17.61 -4.83
C TYR A 58 3.55 16.12 -5.11
N MET A 59 3.71 15.27 -4.09
CA MET A 59 3.66 13.81 -4.21
C MET A 59 2.96 13.21 -3.01
N HIS A 60 2.26 12.11 -3.23
CA HIS A 60 1.61 11.32 -2.20
C HIS A 60 1.79 9.84 -2.52
N ARG A 61 2.10 9.02 -1.51
CA ARG A 61 2.30 7.57 -1.68
C ARG A 61 1.20 6.81 -0.95
N GLN A 62 0.33 6.14 -1.71
CA GLN A 62 -0.77 5.35 -1.17
C GLN A 62 -1.24 4.30 -2.19
N ALA A 63 -2.01 3.32 -1.72
CA ALA A 63 -2.69 2.34 -2.56
C ALA A 63 -3.69 2.99 -3.53
N ASN A 64 -4.07 2.24 -4.57
CA ASN A 64 -4.90 2.71 -5.68
C ASN A 64 -6.26 3.27 -5.22
N PHE A 65 -6.80 2.78 -4.10
CA PHE A 65 -8.11 3.22 -3.61
C PHE A 65 -8.15 4.71 -3.23
N ILE A 66 -7.00 5.37 -3.15
CA ILE A 66 -6.90 6.81 -2.87
C ILE A 66 -7.61 7.66 -3.93
N GLY A 67 -7.84 7.10 -5.14
CA GLY A 67 -8.59 7.74 -6.21
C GLY A 67 -10.02 8.15 -5.81
N ASN A 68 -10.61 7.51 -4.79
CA ASN A 68 -11.93 7.85 -4.24
C ASN A 68 -11.96 9.07 -3.33
N GLN A 69 -10.80 9.54 -2.85
CA GLN A 69 -10.75 10.67 -1.92
C GLN A 69 -10.77 12.02 -2.64
N PHE A 70 -10.53 12.01 -3.96
CA PHE A 70 -10.62 13.23 -4.76
C PHE A 70 -12.09 13.62 -5.00
N PRO A 71 -12.45 14.90 -4.81
CA PRO A 71 -13.80 15.39 -5.08
C PRO A 71 -14.27 15.15 -6.51
N ASP A 72 -15.59 15.08 -6.69
CA ASP A 72 -16.19 15.04 -8.02
C ASP A 72 -15.71 16.21 -8.88
N GLY A 73 -15.32 15.91 -10.12
CA GLY A 73 -14.79 16.89 -11.07
C GLY A 73 -13.26 17.05 -11.05
N THR A 74 -12.53 16.40 -10.12
CA THR A 74 -11.07 16.31 -10.21
C THR A 74 -10.68 15.59 -11.51
N THR A 75 -9.89 16.27 -12.34
CA THR A 75 -9.34 15.68 -13.56
C THR A 75 -8.16 14.77 -13.22
N LYS A 76 -8.16 13.54 -13.73
CA LYS A 76 -7.16 12.52 -13.42
C LYS A 76 -6.48 11.98 -14.68
N GLY A 77 -5.26 11.49 -14.53
CA GLY A 77 -4.44 10.93 -15.60
C GLY A 77 -3.30 11.88 -16.04
N PRO A 78 -2.57 11.55 -17.12
CA PRO A 78 -1.35 12.26 -17.52
C PRO A 78 -1.49 13.78 -17.70
N ASP A 79 -2.65 14.23 -18.18
CA ASP A 79 -2.96 15.65 -18.39
C ASP A 79 -3.93 16.23 -17.34
N GLY A 80 -4.19 15.48 -16.26
CA GLY A 80 -5.09 15.86 -15.18
C GLY A 80 -4.40 16.66 -14.06
N GLN A 81 -5.19 17.06 -13.07
CA GLN A 81 -4.69 17.61 -11.80
C GLN A 81 -3.91 16.58 -10.99
N VAL A 82 -4.25 15.29 -11.12
CA VAL A 82 -3.58 14.20 -10.42
C VAL A 82 -3.21 13.08 -11.39
N ASN A 83 -2.01 12.53 -11.21
CA ASN A 83 -1.48 11.45 -12.03
C ASN A 83 -0.69 10.47 -11.15
N ALA A 84 -0.44 9.26 -11.65
CA ALA A 84 0.37 8.27 -10.97
C ALA A 84 1.66 7.94 -11.73
N PHE A 85 2.64 7.40 -11.02
CA PHE A 85 3.86 6.82 -11.57
C PHE A 85 4.42 5.80 -10.57
N TYR A 86 5.33 4.93 -11.01
CA TYR A 86 6.01 4.00 -10.09
C TYR A 86 6.81 4.78 -9.05
N LEU A 87 6.90 4.25 -7.84
CA LEU A 87 7.92 4.75 -6.92
C LEU A 87 9.29 4.62 -7.62
N PRO A 88 10.10 5.70 -7.65
CA PRO A 88 11.41 5.63 -8.24
C PRO A 88 12.23 4.51 -7.60
N VAL A 89 12.88 3.73 -8.45
CA VAL A 89 13.83 2.71 -8.01
C VAL A 89 15.13 3.36 -7.53
N MET A 90 15.88 2.67 -6.67
CA MET A 90 17.11 3.21 -6.09
C MET A 90 18.18 3.49 -7.15
N ASN A 91 18.36 2.59 -8.12
CA ASN A 91 19.31 2.74 -9.20
C ASN A 91 18.63 2.65 -10.57
N ALA A 92 19.12 3.41 -11.53
CA ALA A 92 18.65 3.32 -12.91
C ALA A 92 18.86 1.88 -13.44
N GLY A 93 17.78 1.27 -13.92
CA GLY A 93 17.79 -0.11 -14.43
C GLY A 93 17.41 -1.18 -13.41
N ASP A 94 17.19 -0.81 -12.14
CA ASP A 94 16.57 -1.72 -11.17
C ASP A 94 15.12 -2.07 -11.60
N PRO A 95 14.62 -3.28 -11.26
CA PRO A 95 13.27 -3.72 -11.65
C PRO A 95 12.18 -2.79 -11.13
N GLN A 96 11.13 -2.57 -11.93
CA GLN A 96 9.94 -1.85 -11.48
C GLN A 96 9.16 -2.70 -10.49
N VAL A 97 9.15 -2.27 -9.22
CA VAL A 97 8.47 -2.97 -8.14
C VAL A 97 7.10 -2.34 -7.89
N MET A 98 6.09 -3.20 -7.79
CA MET A 98 4.77 -2.83 -7.29
C MET A 98 4.48 -3.53 -5.96
N LEU A 99 4.01 -2.73 -5.00
CA LEU A 99 3.51 -3.21 -3.72
C LEU A 99 1.97 -3.17 -3.79
N GLY A 100 1.31 -4.19 -3.25
CA GLY A 100 -0.15 -4.18 -3.14
C GLY A 100 -0.67 -4.94 -1.93
N GLY A 101 -1.88 -4.60 -1.51
CA GLY A 101 -2.67 -5.46 -0.63
C GLY A 101 -3.64 -6.32 -1.45
N GLY A 102 -4.37 -7.22 -0.79
CA GLY A 102 -5.44 -7.96 -1.44
C GLY A 102 -6.43 -8.53 -0.44
N GLU A 103 -7.72 -8.45 -0.76
CA GLU A 103 -8.75 -9.09 0.03
C GLU A 103 -8.91 -10.56 -0.35
N VAL A 104 -8.96 -11.42 0.67
CA VAL A 104 -9.29 -12.84 0.50
C VAL A 104 -10.66 -13.14 1.08
N ILE A 105 -11.40 -14.02 0.42
CA ILE A 105 -12.69 -14.50 0.91
C ILE A 105 -12.43 -15.82 1.63
N ALA A 106 -12.79 -15.88 2.91
CA ALA A 106 -12.68 -17.08 3.73
C ALA A 106 -14.07 -17.59 4.12
N ALA A 107 -14.28 -18.90 3.97
CA ALA A 107 -15.48 -19.59 4.46
C ALA A 107 -15.21 -20.18 5.84
N PHE A 108 -16.03 -19.83 6.82
CA PHE A 108 -15.94 -20.36 8.20
C PHE A 108 -16.88 -21.53 8.47
N ASN A 109 -17.71 -21.90 7.49
CA ASN A 109 -18.65 -23.00 7.62
C ASN A 109 -18.81 -23.72 6.28
N ASP A 110 -18.73 -25.04 6.31
CA ASP A 110 -18.87 -25.89 5.14
C ASP A 110 -20.36 -26.16 4.87
N ARG A 111 -20.98 -25.25 4.11
CA ARG A 111 -22.39 -25.32 3.71
C ARG A 111 -22.56 -24.96 2.24
N PRO A 112 -23.49 -25.59 1.50
CA PRO A 112 -23.70 -25.32 0.08
C PRO A 112 -23.96 -23.83 -0.23
N GLU A 113 -24.73 -23.13 0.61
CA GLU A 113 -25.01 -21.71 0.42
C GLU A 113 -23.78 -20.81 0.60
N VAL A 114 -22.84 -21.18 1.48
CA VAL A 114 -21.58 -20.45 1.69
C VAL A 114 -20.67 -20.64 0.47
N GLU A 115 -20.59 -21.86 -0.04
CA GLU A 115 -19.83 -22.17 -1.25
C GLU A 115 -20.36 -21.38 -2.47
N LEU A 116 -21.68 -21.25 -2.61
CA LEU A 116 -22.29 -20.48 -3.70
C LEU A 116 -21.92 -18.99 -3.63
N VAL A 117 -21.91 -18.39 -2.43
CA VAL A 117 -21.47 -16.99 -2.26
C VAL A 117 -19.98 -16.84 -2.59
N ALA A 118 -19.13 -17.75 -2.10
CA ALA A 118 -17.70 -17.72 -2.41
C ALA A 118 -17.44 -17.86 -3.92
N LYS A 119 -18.17 -18.74 -4.62
CA LYS A 119 -18.13 -18.89 -6.08
C LYS A 119 -18.55 -17.61 -6.80
N TYR A 120 -19.62 -16.95 -6.34
CA TYR A 120 -20.05 -15.69 -6.93
C TYR A 120 -18.98 -14.60 -6.76
N LEU A 121 -18.49 -14.39 -5.53
CA LEU A 121 -17.50 -13.34 -5.24
C LEU A 121 -16.15 -13.55 -5.95
N THR A 122 -15.83 -14.77 -6.37
CA THR A 122 -14.62 -15.09 -7.15
C THR A 122 -14.87 -15.18 -8.66
N SER A 123 -16.12 -15.01 -9.11
CA SER A 123 -16.49 -15.08 -10.53
C SER A 123 -16.09 -13.83 -11.32
N SER A 124 -16.01 -13.97 -12.65
CA SER A 124 -15.88 -12.82 -13.56
C SER A 124 -17.08 -11.88 -13.48
N ASP A 125 -18.27 -12.40 -13.18
CA ASP A 125 -19.48 -11.58 -13.08
C ASP A 125 -19.38 -10.58 -11.93
N TYR A 126 -18.93 -11.05 -10.76
CA TYR A 126 -18.65 -10.16 -9.63
C TYR A 126 -17.54 -9.17 -9.97
N ALA A 127 -16.42 -9.65 -10.53
CA ALA A 127 -15.31 -8.79 -10.90
C ALA A 127 -15.73 -7.68 -11.88
N ASN A 128 -16.46 -8.02 -12.94
CA ASN A 128 -16.95 -7.06 -13.94
C ASN A 128 -17.94 -6.06 -13.33
N ASN A 129 -18.81 -6.49 -12.42
CA ASN A 129 -19.70 -5.56 -11.73
C ASN A 129 -18.94 -4.63 -10.78
N ARG A 130 -17.89 -5.13 -10.12
CA ARG A 130 -17.05 -4.32 -9.22
C ARG A 130 -16.17 -3.32 -9.97
N LEU A 131 -15.64 -3.69 -11.15
CA LEU A 131 -14.87 -2.78 -12.01
C LEU A 131 -15.72 -1.59 -12.49
N LYS A 132 -17.00 -1.80 -12.82
CA LYS A 132 -17.92 -0.70 -13.19
C LYS A 132 -18.14 0.32 -12.07
N ALA A 133 -18.03 -0.10 -10.82
CA ALA A 133 -18.14 0.80 -9.67
C ALA A 133 -16.86 1.63 -9.45
N GLY A 134 -15.76 1.26 -10.11
CA GLY A 134 -14.48 1.94 -10.02
C GLY A 134 -13.72 1.71 -8.70
N ASN A 135 -12.53 2.25 -8.68
CA ASN A 135 -11.55 2.35 -7.60
C ASN A 135 -11.17 1.01 -6.99
N TRP A 136 -11.00 0.01 -7.86
CA TRP A 136 -10.67 -1.35 -7.49
C TRP A 136 -10.04 -2.09 -8.66
N LEU A 137 -9.03 -2.91 -8.37
CA LEU A 137 -8.39 -3.79 -9.32
C LEU A 137 -8.69 -5.24 -8.97
N THR A 138 -8.60 -6.14 -9.95
CA THR A 138 -8.94 -7.54 -9.76
C THR A 138 -7.81 -8.48 -10.18
N PRO A 139 -7.53 -9.55 -9.42
CA PRO A 139 -6.68 -10.64 -9.87
C PRO A 139 -7.41 -11.59 -10.84
N ASN A 140 -8.72 -11.40 -11.08
CA ASN A 140 -9.50 -12.26 -11.97
C ASN A 140 -9.12 -12.02 -13.43
N LYS A 141 -8.40 -12.99 -14.02
CA LYS A 141 -7.92 -12.93 -15.41
C LYS A 141 -9.02 -12.95 -16.48
N ASN A 142 -10.26 -13.27 -16.10
CA ASN A 142 -11.42 -13.26 -16.99
C ASN A 142 -12.25 -11.97 -16.87
N ALA A 143 -11.81 -11.00 -16.07
CA ALA A 143 -12.47 -9.72 -15.99
C ALA A 143 -12.24 -8.90 -17.27
N ASP A 144 -13.26 -8.16 -17.68
CA ASP A 144 -13.20 -7.25 -18.81
C ASP A 144 -12.61 -5.91 -18.34
N ILE A 145 -11.30 -5.74 -18.56
CA ILE A 145 -10.57 -4.52 -18.18
C ILE A 145 -11.07 -3.27 -18.90
N SER A 146 -11.81 -3.39 -20.01
CA SER A 146 -12.41 -2.23 -20.69
C SER A 146 -13.50 -1.56 -19.85
N LEU A 147 -13.98 -2.22 -18.79
CA LEU A 147 -14.92 -1.66 -17.82
C LEU A 147 -14.28 -0.66 -16.85
N ILE A 148 -12.94 -0.57 -16.81
CA ILE A 148 -12.23 0.45 -16.04
C ILE A 148 -12.28 1.75 -16.85
N THR A 149 -13.06 2.72 -16.37
CA THR A 149 -13.25 4.00 -17.09
C THR A 149 -12.53 5.18 -16.46
N ASP A 150 -12.12 5.08 -15.19
CA ASP A 150 -11.33 6.14 -14.54
C ASP A 150 -9.88 6.11 -15.09
N PRO A 151 -9.36 7.23 -15.62
CA PRO A 151 -8.03 7.25 -16.22
C PRO A 151 -6.90 6.88 -15.26
N LEU A 152 -7.03 7.23 -13.98
CA LEU A 152 -6.03 6.91 -12.95
C LEU A 152 -6.03 5.41 -12.66
N GLU A 153 -7.20 4.79 -12.60
CA GLU A 153 -7.32 3.34 -12.42
C GLU A 153 -6.83 2.55 -13.62
N GLN A 154 -7.08 3.02 -14.84
CA GLN A 154 -6.51 2.41 -16.04
C GLN A 154 -4.98 2.40 -15.96
N GLN A 155 -4.39 3.48 -15.45
CA GLN A 155 -2.96 3.56 -15.23
C GLN A 155 -2.48 2.59 -14.15
N PHE A 156 -3.18 2.48 -13.01
CA PHE A 156 -2.86 1.50 -11.97
C PHE A 156 -2.94 0.06 -12.48
N ALA A 157 -3.98 -0.27 -13.27
CA ALA A 157 -4.14 -1.57 -13.89
C ALA A 157 -2.97 -1.87 -14.85
N GLN A 158 -2.58 -0.90 -15.66
CA GLN A 158 -1.44 -1.04 -16.57
C GLN A 158 -0.13 -1.23 -15.80
N MET A 159 0.09 -0.48 -14.72
CA MET A 159 1.26 -0.62 -13.85
C MET A 159 1.31 -1.99 -13.17
N LEU A 160 0.16 -2.54 -12.76
CA LEU A 160 0.10 -3.88 -12.19
C LEU A 160 0.48 -4.96 -13.21
N VAL A 161 0.01 -4.81 -14.45
CA VAL A 161 0.32 -5.77 -15.53
C VAL A 161 1.78 -5.65 -15.98
N SER A 162 2.37 -4.44 -15.96
CA SER A 162 3.74 -4.19 -16.44
C SER A 162 4.83 -4.28 -15.37
N SER A 163 4.49 -4.50 -14.09
CA SER A 163 5.51 -4.58 -13.04
C SER A 163 6.41 -5.79 -13.23
N ASP A 164 7.72 -5.60 -13.07
CA ASP A 164 8.69 -6.71 -13.08
C ASP A 164 8.55 -7.58 -11.82
N VAL A 165 8.22 -6.94 -10.70
CA VAL A 165 8.09 -7.57 -9.39
C VAL A 165 6.84 -7.06 -8.70
N PHE A 166 5.98 -7.99 -8.27
CA PHE A 166 4.90 -7.70 -7.33
C PHE A 166 5.23 -8.30 -5.95
N ARG A 167 4.95 -7.55 -4.89
CA ARG A 167 4.97 -8.04 -3.50
C ARG A 167 3.74 -7.55 -2.75
N PHE A 168 3.28 -8.39 -1.81
CA PHE A 168 2.27 -7.96 -0.85
C PHE A 168 2.84 -6.93 0.11
N ASP A 169 2.00 -6.19 0.84
CA ASP A 169 2.51 -5.42 1.97
C ASP A 169 3.26 -6.36 2.93
N GLY A 170 4.41 -5.91 3.44
CA GLY A 170 5.23 -6.74 4.33
C GLY A 170 4.47 -7.13 5.59
N SER A 171 3.68 -6.21 6.15
CA SER A 171 2.90 -6.43 7.37
C SER A 171 1.79 -7.47 7.19
N ASP A 172 1.20 -7.56 6.00
CA ASP A 172 0.19 -8.58 5.65
C ASP A 172 0.77 -10.01 5.65
N MET A 173 2.08 -10.13 5.43
CA MET A 173 2.79 -11.41 5.38
C MET A 173 3.33 -11.85 6.76
N MET A 174 3.21 -11.00 7.78
CA MET A 174 3.71 -11.25 9.13
C MET A 174 2.61 -11.85 10.03
N PRO A 175 2.97 -12.47 11.16
CA PRO A 175 1.99 -12.84 12.18
C PRO A 175 1.16 -11.63 12.59
N GLY A 176 -0.15 -11.80 12.75
CA GLY A 176 -1.08 -10.70 13.09
C GLY A 176 -0.63 -9.82 14.28
N PRO A 177 -0.15 -10.39 15.40
CA PRO A 177 0.39 -9.62 16.53
C PRO A 177 1.64 -8.77 16.19
N VAL A 178 2.35 -9.10 15.12
CA VAL A 178 3.51 -8.34 14.63
C VAL A 178 3.06 -7.32 13.60
N GLY A 179 2.58 -7.77 12.44
CA GLY A 179 2.29 -6.91 11.29
C GLY A 179 1.26 -5.81 11.60
N ALA A 180 0.14 -6.19 12.20
CA ALA A 180 -0.91 -5.26 12.61
C ALA A 180 -0.78 -4.80 14.07
N GLY A 181 0.22 -5.30 14.79
CA GLY A 181 0.45 -5.01 16.21
C GLY A 181 1.72 -4.21 16.41
N SER A 182 2.78 -4.87 16.88
CA SER A 182 4.04 -4.21 17.25
C SER A 182 4.64 -3.40 16.10
N PHE A 183 4.65 -3.92 14.87
CA PHE A 183 5.22 -3.20 13.74
C PHE A 183 4.51 -1.88 13.49
N TRP A 184 3.17 -1.86 13.56
CA TRP A 184 2.40 -0.64 13.45
C TRP A 184 2.71 0.35 14.58
N SER A 185 2.60 -0.07 15.85
CA SER A 185 2.76 0.84 16.98
C SER A 185 4.18 1.40 17.10
N GLU A 186 5.18 0.56 16.87
CA GLU A 186 6.59 0.94 16.95
C GLU A 186 6.96 1.92 15.83
N MET A 187 6.47 1.72 14.60
CA MET A 187 6.73 2.64 13.49
C MET A 187 6.04 4.01 13.68
N VAL A 188 4.89 4.06 14.37
CA VAL A 188 4.25 5.32 14.76
C VAL A 188 5.11 6.09 15.76
N GLU A 189 5.71 5.42 16.75
CA GLU A 189 6.63 6.06 17.69
C GLU A 189 7.94 6.48 17.01
N TRP A 190 8.44 5.66 16.08
CA TRP A 190 9.65 5.95 15.31
C TRP A 190 9.52 7.20 14.42
N VAL A 191 8.40 7.34 13.70
CA VAL A 191 8.20 8.45 12.75
C VAL A 191 8.13 9.80 13.46
N VAL A 192 7.52 9.85 14.65
CA VAL A 192 7.47 11.06 15.48
C VAL A 192 8.75 11.27 16.32
N GLY A 193 9.77 10.42 16.13
CA GLY A 193 11.06 10.57 16.80
C GLY A 193 11.08 10.15 18.27
N ALA A 194 10.06 9.45 18.78
CA ALA A 194 10.04 8.93 20.14
C ALA A 194 11.00 7.75 20.36
N LYS A 195 11.38 7.05 19.27
CA LYS A 195 12.35 5.94 19.28
C LYS A 195 13.38 6.06 18.18
N SER A 196 14.58 5.53 18.44
CA SER A 196 15.60 5.31 17.41
C SER A 196 15.19 4.17 16.47
N THR A 197 15.75 4.12 15.25
CA THR A 197 15.50 3.00 14.33
C THR A 197 15.90 1.65 14.96
N GLU A 198 17.03 1.61 15.67
CA GLU A 198 17.54 0.39 16.30
C GLU A 198 16.63 -0.10 17.43
N ASP A 199 16.18 0.79 18.32
CA ASP A 199 15.27 0.45 19.41
C ASP A 199 13.91 -0.01 18.87
N THR A 200 13.40 0.69 17.86
CA THR A 200 12.12 0.38 17.18
C THR A 200 12.17 -1.04 16.60
N LEU A 201 13.19 -1.34 15.80
CA LEU A 201 13.30 -2.63 15.12
C LEU A 201 13.62 -3.78 16.08
N THR A 202 14.35 -3.51 17.16
CA THR A 202 14.57 -4.48 18.23
C THR A 202 13.26 -4.81 18.97
N ALA A 203 12.44 -3.81 19.30
CA ALA A 203 11.16 -4.04 19.94
C ALA A 203 10.19 -4.86 19.06
N ILE A 204 10.21 -4.63 17.74
CA ILE A 204 9.42 -5.44 16.80
C ILE A 204 9.95 -6.87 16.75
N GLU A 205 11.26 -7.07 16.66
CA GLU A 205 11.87 -8.40 16.67
C GLU A 205 11.52 -9.19 17.94
N GLU A 206 11.58 -8.56 19.11
CA GLU A 206 11.25 -9.19 20.40
C GLU A 206 9.78 -9.65 20.49
N SER A 207 8.90 -9.06 19.69
CA SER A 207 7.48 -9.46 19.62
C SER A 207 7.22 -10.64 18.68
N TRP A 208 8.23 -11.07 17.91
CA TRP A 208 8.05 -12.13 16.92
C TRP A 208 7.79 -13.48 17.61
N PRO A 209 6.73 -14.22 17.23
CA PRO A 209 6.42 -15.52 17.83
C PRO A 209 7.56 -16.54 17.65
N SER A 210 7.97 -17.19 18.75
CA SER A 210 8.90 -18.32 18.76
C SER A 210 8.29 -19.63 18.26
#